data_AF-A0A382NVY8-F1
#
_entry.id   AF-A0A382NVY8-F1
#
_cell.length_a   1.000
_cell.length_b   1.000
_cell.length_c   1.000
_cell.angle_alpha   90.00
_cell.angle_beta   90.00
_cell.angle_gamma   90.00
#
_symmetry.space_group_name_H-M   'P 1'
#
loop_
_entity.id
_entity.type
_entity.pdbx_description
1 polymer ?
#
loop_
_entity_poly.entity_id
_entity_poly.type
_entity_poly.pdbx_seq_one_letter_code
_entity_poly.pdbx_strand_id
1 'polypeptide(L)'
;DGKDYPFFRDMFDGKSLKPQEEGTYQKFPEESVPVRMVLGKLVRIYDPFIPAIAGNGSGPEGHPREFWPKNPTKATPESIGRGKMLFNTYCAACHGEDGLANTVVVKKGVPAPPILPFFKMPTATSHLYNKIKYGSFYQQPRGFMPAFGDETSVTDRWDMVNYMLSNEFGKEAGQ
;
A
#
# COMPACT_ATOMS: atom_id res chain seq x y z
N ASP A 1 -17.73 -35.00 -17.15
CA ASP A 1 -18.81 -35.47 -16.27
C ASP A 1 -18.53 -35.19 -14.78
N GLY A 2 -17.59 -34.30 -14.44
CA GLY A 2 -17.25 -33.98 -13.04
C GLY A 2 -16.61 -35.14 -12.27
N LYS A 3 -16.32 -36.28 -12.92
CA LYS A 3 -15.67 -37.40 -12.26
C LYS A 3 -14.18 -37.14 -12.10
N ASP A 4 -13.69 -37.63 -10.98
CA ASP A 4 -12.27 -37.68 -10.67
C ASP A 4 -11.59 -38.76 -11.52
N TYR A 5 -10.70 -38.35 -12.43
CA TYR A 5 -9.91 -39.26 -13.26
C TYR A 5 -8.46 -39.29 -12.74
N PRO A 6 -8.11 -40.27 -11.90
CA PRO A 6 -6.81 -40.31 -11.23
C PRO A 6 -5.62 -40.49 -12.19
N PHE A 7 -5.86 -40.97 -13.41
CA PHE A 7 -4.84 -41.29 -14.41
C PHE A 7 -4.14 -40.06 -15.02
N PHE A 8 -4.62 -38.84 -14.77
CA PHE A 8 -4.04 -37.58 -15.26
C PHE A 8 -3.50 -36.68 -14.13
N ARG A 9 -3.39 -37.19 -12.89
CA ARG A 9 -3.01 -36.40 -11.72
C ARG A 9 -1.51 -36.26 -11.46
N ASP A 10 -0.67 -37.03 -12.16
CA ASP A 10 0.79 -37.08 -11.92
C ASP A 10 1.45 -35.70 -11.90
N MET A 11 0.95 -34.76 -12.70
CA MET A 11 1.43 -33.38 -12.76
C MET A 11 0.43 -32.31 -12.30
N PHE A 12 -0.78 -32.70 -11.85
CA PHE A 12 -1.80 -31.76 -11.38
C PHE A 12 -1.40 -31.19 -10.01
N ASP A 13 -1.00 -32.06 -9.08
CA ASP A 13 -0.51 -31.72 -7.74
C ASP A 13 1.01 -31.89 -7.68
N GLY A 14 1.72 -31.01 -8.40
CA GLY A 14 3.18 -31.10 -8.50
C GLY A 14 3.88 -31.00 -7.15
N LYS A 15 4.92 -31.82 -6.91
CA LYS A 15 5.69 -31.92 -5.65
C LYS A 15 6.37 -30.62 -5.17
N SER A 16 6.38 -29.57 -5.97
CA SER A 16 7.01 -28.29 -5.63
C SER A 16 6.10 -27.45 -4.74
N LEU A 17 6.65 -26.86 -3.68
CA LEU A 17 5.94 -25.90 -2.83
C LEU A 17 5.34 -24.77 -3.66
N LYS A 18 4.03 -24.57 -3.56
CA LYS A 18 3.32 -23.46 -4.19
C LYS A 18 3.21 -22.28 -3.25
N PRO A 19 3.19 -21.02 -3.74
CA PRO A 19 3.16 -19.81 -2.90
C PRO A 19 2.00 -19.71 -1.89
N GLN A 20 0.82 -20.29 -2.17
CA GLN A 20 -0.41 -20.13 -1.39
C GLN A 20 -1.19 -21.44 -1.23
N GLU A 21 -0.54 -22.60 -1.39
CA GLU A 21 -1.20 -23.91 -1.23
C GLU A 21 -1.30 -24.27 0.26
N GLU A 22 -2.42 -24.87 0.67
CA GLU A 22 -2.59 -25.31 2.05
C GLU A 22 -1.46 -26.26 2.47
N GLY A 23 -0.89 -26.06 3.67
CA GLY A 23 0.25 -26.85 4.14
C GLY A 23 1.62 -26.38 3.62
N THR A 24 1.67 -25.59 2.55
CA THR A 24 2.91 -24.90 2.14
C THR A 24 3.18 -23.73 3.09
N TYR A 25 4.46 -23.50 3.44
CA TYR A 25 4.88 -22.39 4.31
C TYR A 25 4.35 -22.39 5.76
N GLN A 26 3.70 -23.46 6.23
CA GLN A 26 3.11 -23.50 7.58
C GLN A 26 4.09 -23.91 8.70
N LYS A 27 5.23 -24.51 8.36
CA LYS A 27 6.25 -24.96 9.34
C LYS A 27 7.56 -24.23 9.11
N PHE A 28 7.63 -23.02 9.65
CA PHE A 28 8.87 -22.30 9.81
C PHE A 28 9.37 -22.43 11.26
N PRO A 29 10.69 -22.53 11.50
CA PRO A 29 11.22 -22.28 12.84
C PRO A 29 10.73 -20.90 13.32
N GLU A 30 10.33 -20.79 14.59
CA GLU A 30 9.75 -19.56 15.16
C GLU A 30 10.65 -18.31 14.98
N GLU A 31 11.97 -18.51 14.85
CA GLU A 31 12.95 -17.44 14.69
C GLU A 31 13.38 -17.19 13.23
N SER A 32 12.76 -17.86 12.25
CA SER A 32 13.15 -17.67 10.85
C SER A 32 12.57 -16.36 10.28
N VAL A 33 13.41 -15.64 9.54
CA VAL A 33 13.02 -14.41 8.83
C VAL A 33 13.09 -14.70 7.32
N PRO A 34 12.06 -14.35 6.53
CA PRO A 34 12.10 -14.54 5.09
C PRO A 34 13.23 -13.70 4.46
N VAL A 35 14.06 -14.37 3.66
CA VAL A 35 15.23 -13.77 2.99
C VAL A 35 15.26 -14.14 1.51
N ARG A 36 15.76 -13.25 0.66
CA ARG A 36 15.91 -13.44 -0.78
C ARG A 36 17.38 -13.29 -1.14
N MET A 37 17.86 -14.18 -1.99
CA MET A 37 19.18 -14.02 -2.59
C MET A 37 19.05 -13.17 -3.85
N VAL A 38 19.74 -12.04 -3.89
CA VAL A 38 19.88 -11.19 -5.09
C VAL A 38 21.36 -11.09 -5.43
N LEU A 39 21.76 -11.63 -6.58
CA LEU A 39 23.15 -11.64 -7.05
C LEU A 39 24.13 -12.20 -5.99
N GLY A 40 23.76 -13.31 -5.35
CA GLY A 40 24.60 -13.97 -4.33
C GLY A 40 24.65 -13.25 -2.98
N LYS A 41 23.91 -12.15 -2.80
CA LYS A 41 23.80 -11.46 -1.51
C LYS A 41 22.47 -11.79 -0.84
N LEU A 42 22.57 -12.05 0.46
CA LEU A 42 21.42 -12.28 1.34
C LEU A 42 20.77 -10.92 1.60
N VAL A 43 19.61 -10.70 0.99
CA VAL A 43 18.81 -9.49 1.13
C VAL A 43 17.64 -9.83 2.03
N ARG A 44 17.44 -9.06 3.10
CA ARG A 44 16.20 -9.16 3.88
C ARG A 44 15.04 -8.87 2.93
N ILE A 45 14.11 -9.82 2.79
CA ILE A 45 12.87 -9.56 2.03
C ILE A 45 12.04 -8.51 2.77
N TYR A 46 12.11 -8.56 4.09
CA TYR A 46 11.29 -7.77 4.97
C TYR A 46 11.94 -6.43 5.31
N ASP A 47 11.34 -5.34 4.83
CA ASP A 47 11.49 -4.04 5.47
C ASP A 47 10.70 -4.08 6.78
N PRO A 48 11.33 -4.05 7.96
CA PRO A 48 10.59 -4.17 9.21
C PRO A 48 9.52 -3.07 9.28
N PHE A 49 8.27 -3.50 9.44
CA PHE A 49 7.15 -2.58 9.66
C PHE A 49 7.37 -1.84 10.98
N ILE A 50 7.94 -0.65 10.88
CA ILE A 50 8.09 0.30 11.98
C ILE A 50 7.08 1.39 11.68
N PRO A 51 5.93 1.46 12.36
CA PRO A 51 4.92 2.45 12.01
C PRO A 51 5.32 3.86 12.45
N ALA A 52 4.71 4.86 11.80
CA ALA A 52 4.66 6.20 12.37
C ALA A 52 3.82 6.16 13.67
N ILE A 53 4.38 6.65 14.77
CA ILE A 53 3.75 6.56 16.10
C ILE A 53 3.10 7.90 16.49
N ALA A 54 3.61 9.03 15.99
CA ALA A 54 3.15 10.35 16.41
C ALA A 54 2.96 11.34 15.25
N GLY A 55 2.29 12.44 15.57
CA GLY A 55 2.05 13.55 14.66
C GLY A 55 1.26 13.15 13.41
N ASN A 56 1.54 13.84 12.30
CA ASN A 56 0.98 13.49 11.00
C ASN A 56 1.72 12.30 10.34
N GLY A 57 2.62 11.63 11.04
CA GLY A 57 3.46 10.58 10.46
C GLY A 57 4.48 11.07 9.44
N SER A 58 4.92 12.34 9.53
CA SER A 58 6.03 12.94 8.76
C SER A 58 6.86 13.87 9.63
N GLY A 59 8.08 14.19 9.18
CA GLY A 59 9.01 15.04 9.94
C GLY A 59 9.54 14.37 11.21
N PRO A 60 10.42 15.02 12.00
CA PRO A 60 11.20 14.40 13.09
C PRO A 60 10.35 13.79 14.20
N GLU A 61 9.19 14.40 14.44
CA GLU A 61 8.22 13.94 15.44
C GLU A 61 7.29 12.85 14.91
N GLY A 62 7.33 12.58 13.60
CA GLY A 62 6.47 11.63 12.91
C GLY A 62 7.03 10.22 12.87
N HIS A 63 7.76 9.90 11.79
CA HIS A 63 8.16 8.54 11.48
C HIS A 63 9.68 8.31 11.68
N PRO A 64 10.14 7.41 12.58
CA PRO A 64 11.53 7.30 13.02
C PRO A 64 12.58 6.98 11.93
N ARG A 65 12.16 6.41 10.78
CA ARG A 65 13.04 6.10 9.64
C ARG A 65 12.78 6.94 8.39
N GLU A 66 11.52 7.01 7.94
CA GLU A 66 11.07 7.76 6.76
C GLU A 66 10.49 9.14 7.14
N PHE A 67 11.27 9.96 7.84
CA PHE A 67 10.85 11.33 8.21
C PHE A 67 10.57 12.19 6.96
N TRP A 68 11.43 12.09 5.95
CA TRP A 68 11.33 12.71 4.63
C TRP A 68 11.70 11.70 3.54
N PRO A 69 10.80 10.79 3.17
CA PRO A 69 11.05 9.85 2.10
C PRO A 69 11.31 10.65 0.82
N LYS A 70 12.36 10.26 0.07
CA LYS A 70 12.70 10.90 -1.20
C LYS A 70 11.90 10.24 -2.31
N ASN A 71 11.30 11.05 -3.18
CA ASN A 71 10.62 10.57 -4.38
C ASN A 71 11.65 10.23 -5.46
N PRO A 72 11.85 8.94 -5.81
CA PRO A 72 12.71 8.56 -6.92
C PRO A 72 11.98 8.69 -8.28
N THR A 73 10.67 8.88 -8.27
CA THR A 73 9.80 8.84 -9.46
C THR A 73 9.34 10.24 -9.85
N LYS A 74 9.78 10.71 -11.02
CA LYS A 74 9.31 11.98 -11.58
C LYS A 74 7.81 11.90 -11.89
N ALA A 75 7.07 12.98 -11.62
CA ALA A 75 5.66 13.11 -11.94
C ALA A 75 5.44 13.30 -13.46
N THR A 76 5.74 12.27 -14.26
CA THR A 76 5.44 12.23 -15.69
C THR A 76 3.99 11.79 -15.92
N PRO A 77 3.41 11.99 -17.13
CA PRO A 77 2.07 11.49 -17.45
C PRO A 77 1.88 9.99 -17.17
N GLU A 78 2.91 9.18 -17.40
CA GLU A 78 2.87 7.74 -17.12
C GLU A 78 2.79 7.45 -15.61
N SER A 79 3.57 8.19 -14.80
CA SER A 79 3.54 8.11 -13.35
C SER A 79 2.18 8.54 -12.79
N ILE A 80 1.62 9.63 -13.31
CA ILE A 80 0.29 10.13 -12.92
C ILE A 80 -0.80 9.13 -13.32
N GLY A 81 -0.75 8.58 -14.54
CA GLY A 81 -1.70 7.58 -15.03
C GLY A 81 -1.66 6.28 -14.22
N ARG A 82 -0.46 5.80 -13.89
CA ARG A 82 -0.29 4.65 -12.99
C ARG A 82 -0.81 4.97 -11.58
N GLY A 83 -0.47 6.14 -11.04
CA GLY A 83 -0.92 6.61 -9.74
C GLY A 83 -2.44 6.70 -9.63
N LYS A 84 -3.11 7.16 -10.69
CA LYS A 84 -4.57 7.19 -10.79
C LYS A 84 -5.18 5.81 -10.70
N MET A 85 -4.69 4.86 -11.48
CA MET A 85 -5.16 3.47 -11.45
C MET A 85 -4.99 2.84 -10.06
N LEU A 86 -3.84 3.04 -9.43
CA LEU A 86 -3.57 2.55 -8.08
C LEU A 86 -4.46 3.24 -7.02
N PHE A 87 -4.64 4.56 -7.11
CA PHE A 87 -5.51 5.31 -6.20
C PHE A 87 -6.97 4.82 -6.31
N ASN A 88 -7.47 4.60 -7.52
CA ASN A 88 -8.82 4.08 -7.73
C ASN A 88 -8.98 2.65 -7.21
N THR A 89 -7.89 1.87 -7.20
CA THR A 89 -7.88 0.49 -6.69
C THR A 89 -7.86 0.45 -5.16
N TYR A 90 -7.00 1.26 -4.51
CA TYR A 90 -6.73 1.12 -3.07
C TYR A 90 -7.36 2.21 -2.20
N CYS A 91 -7.59 3.41 -2.73
CA CYS A 91 -7.92 4.60 -1.94
C CYS A 91 -9.35 5.09 -2.17
N ALA A 92 -9.81 5.08 -3.43
CA ALA A 92 -11.10 5.68 -3.82
C ALA A 92 -12.31 5.00 -3.16
N ALA A 93 -12.21 3.73 -2.78
CA ALA A 93 -13.28 3.02 -2.06
C ALA A 93 -13.70 3.74 -0.77
N CYS A 94 -12.76 4.38 -0.08
CA CYS A 94 -13.00 5.14 1.16
C CYS A 94 -12.96 6.66 0.90
N HIS A 95 -11.96 7.15 0.18
CA HIS A 95 -11.71 8.58 0.01
C HIS A 95 -12.43 9.19 -1.20
N GLY A 96 -13.05 8.40 -2.06
CA GLY A 96 -13.66 8.86 -3.32
C GLY A 96 -12.61 9.20 -4.38
N GLU A 97 -13.00 9.12 -5.64
CA GLU A 97 -12.13 9.53 -6.77
C GLU A 97 -11.84 11.04 -6.77
N ASP A 98 -12.75 11.82 -6.16
CA ASP A 98 -12.62 13.26 -5.90
C ASP A 98 -11.84 13.59 -4.62
N GLY A 99 -11.52 12.60 -3.79
CA GLY A 99 -10.89 12.80 -2.50
C GLY A 99 -11.80 13.42 -1.43
N LEU A 100 -13.12 13.52 -1.65
CA LEU A 100 -14.07 14.13 -0.71
C LEU A 100 -14.64 13.14 0.33
N ALA A 101 -14.30 11.86 0.24
CA ALA A 101 -14.77 10.79 1.11
C ALA A 101 -16.31 10.61 1.11
N ASN A 102 -16.99 11.02 0.03
CA ASN A 102 -18.43 10.87 -0.14
C ASN A 102 -18.85 9.48 -0.66
N THR A 103 -18.28 8.42 -0.09
CA THR A 103 -18.43 7.04 -0.60
C THR A 103 -19.52 6.26 0.14
N VAL A 104 -19.99 5.15 -0.47
CA VAL A 104 -20.92 4.22 0.20
C VAL A 104 -20.30 3.61 1.46
N VAL A 105 -18.99 3.36 1.44
CA VAL A 105 -18.24 2.79 2.56
C VAL A 105 -18.24 3.75 3.75
N VAL A 106 -18.03 5.05 3.50
CA VAL A 106 -18.09 6.09 4.54
C VAL A 106 -19.52 6.26 5.06
N LYS A 107 -20.52 6.28 4.18
CA LYS A 107 -21.95 6.34 4.57
C LYS A 107 -22.39 5.14 5.43
N LYS A 108 -21.69 4.00 5.32
CA LYS A 108 -21.90 2.79 6.14
C LYS A 108 -21.06 2.75 7.42
N GLY A 109 -20.34 3.82 7.76
CA GLY A 109 -19.69 4.00 9.05
C GLY A 109 -18.17 3.81 9.08
N VAL A 110 -17.51 3.63 7.92
CA VAL A 110 -16.03 3.64 7.89
C VAL A 110 -15.53 5.08 7.99
N PRO A 111 -14.72 5.43 9.00
CA PRO A 111 -14.24 6.79 9.18
C PRO A 111 -13.07 7.07 8.22
N ALA A 112 -13.37 7.72 7.09
CA ALA A 112 -12.36 8.25 6.17
C ALA A 112 -12.52 9.76 6.03
N PRO A 113 -11.45 10.56 6.22
CA PRO A 113 -11.49 12.00 6.00
C PRO A 113 -11.39 12.34 4.50
N PRO A 114 -11.90 13.52 4.08
CA PRO A 114 -11.50 14.14 2.83
C PRO A 114 -9.97 14.36 2.81
N ILE A 115 -9.32 14.05 1.69
CA ILE A 115 -7.84 14.08 1.61
C ILE A 115 -7.27 15.40 1.12
N LEU A 116 -8.06 16.21 0.42
CA LEU A 116 -7.64 17.49 -0.17
C LEU A 116 -6.95 18.46 0.81
N PRO A 117 -7.38 18.59 2.08
CA PRO A 117 -6.70 19.48 3.03
C PRO A 117 -5.23 19.10 3.29
N PHE A 118 -4.90 17.81 3.24
CA PHE A 118 -3.54 17.32 3.49
C PHE A 118 -2.58 17.62 2.35
N PHE A 119 -3.07 17.98 1.17
CA PHE A 119 -2.21 18.35 0.04
C PHE A 119 -1.55 19.72 0.24
N LYS A 120 -2.13 20.56 1.10
CA LYS A 120 -1.67 21.94 1.34
C LYS A 120 -0.65 22.07 2.46
N MET A 121 -0.42 21.00 3.23
CA MET A 121 0.50 21.09 4.36
C MET A 121 1.97 20.96 3.91
N PRO A 122 2.93 21.55 4.64
CA PRO A 122 4.34 21.56 4.21
C PRO A 122 4.95 20.16 4.00
N THR A 123 4.48 19.15 4.74
CA THR A 123 4.96 17.77 4.67
C THR A 123 4.03 16.86 3.87
N ALA A 124 3.21 17.40 2.96
CA ALA A 124 2.19 16.65 2.22
C ALA A 124 2.74 15.39 1.53
N THR A 125 3.85 15.49 0.80
CA THR A 125 4.47 14.37 0.08
C THR A 125 4.86 13.23 1.01
N SER A 126 5.62 13.54 2.07
CA SER A 126 6.04 12.59 3.10
C SER A 126 4.83 11.94 3.78
N HIS A 127 3.80 12.73 4.05
CA HIS A 127 2.62 12.28 4.77
C HIS A 127 1.80 11.31 3.96
N LEU A 128 1.50 11.67 2.71
CA LEU A 128 0.76 10.80 1.82
C LEU A 128 1.51 9.48 1.61
N TYR A 129 2.83 9.53 1.36
CA TYR A 129 3.66 8.33 1.25
C TYR A 129 3.59 7.45 2.51
N ASN A 130 3.78 8.03 3.69
CA ASN A 130 3.78 7.29 4.96
C ASN A 130 2.38 6.79 5.34
N LYS A 131 1.31 7.53 5.00
CA LYS A 131 -0.07 7.09 5.20
C LYS A 131 -0.39 5.89 4.33
N ILE A 132 0.06 5.87 3.07
CA ILE A 132 -0.11 4.68 2.21
C ILE A 132 0.68 3.50 2.81
N LYS A 133 1.95 3.70 3.17
CA LYS A 133 2.79 2.59 3.65
C LYS A 133 2.36 2.04 5.01
N TYR A 134 2.10 2.90 5.99
CA TYR A 134 1.91 2.50 7.40
C TYR A 134 0.47 2.66 7.89
N GLY A 135 -0.40 3.28 7.12
CA GLY A 135 -1.74 3.63 7.57
C GLY A 135 -1.71 4.63 8.72
N SER A 136 -2.71 4.53 9.59
CA SER A 136 -2.87 5.40 10.77
C SER A 136 -3.24 4.65 12.05
N PHE A 137 -3.31 3.32 11.99
CA PHE A 137 -3.73 2.47 13.10
C PHE A 137 -2.82 2.58 14.34
N TYR A 138 -1.53 2.80 14.12
CA TYR A 138 -0.51 2.90 15.16
C TYR A 138 -0.10 4.34 15.51
N GLN A 139 -0.65 5.33 14.79
CA GLN A 139 -0.39 6.75 15.07
C GLN A 139 -1.15 7.21 16.32
N GLN A 140 -0.69 8.29 16.93
CA GLN A 140 -1.36 8.96 18.04
C GLN A 140 -1.69 10.41 17.65
N PRO A 141 -2.99 10.80 17.67
CA PRO A 141 -4.16 9.97 17.98
C PRO A 141 -4.40 8.87 16.94
N ARG A 142 -4.99 7.76 17.39
CA ARG A 142 -5.25 6.58 16.56
C ARG A 142 -6.20 6.89 15.42
N GLY A 143 -5.77 6.60 14.19
CA GLY A 143 -6.61 6.58 13.01
C GLY A 143 -7.05 5.17 12.63
N PHE A 144 -7.90 5.09 11.60
CA PHE A 144 -8.52 3.83 11.14
C PHE A 144 -8.09 3.43 9.72
N MET A 145 -7.27 4.24 9.05
CA MET A 145 -6.71 3.88 7.75
C MET A 145 -5.75 2.68 7.92
N PRO A 146 -5.98 1.56 7.20
CA PRO A 146 -5.07 0.43 7.19
C PRO A 146 -3.74 0.77 6.51
N ALA A 147 -2.73 -0.06 6.73
CA ALA A 147 -1.48 0.01 5.98
C ALA A 147 -1.64 -0.68 4.63
N PHE A 148 -1.04 -0.12 3.58
CA PHE A 148 -0.95 -0.71 2.23
C PHE A 148 0.51 -0.99 1.82
N GLY A 149 1.43 -1.02 2.79
CA GLY A 149 2.86 -1.14 2.54
C GLY A 149 3.28 -2.50 1.97
N ASP A 150 2.51 -3.55 2.23
CA ASP A 150 2.77 -4.92 1.77
C ASP A 150 2.23 -5.15 0.35
N GLU A 151 1.20 -4.39 -0.03
CA GLU A 151 0.53 -4.44 -1.34
C GLU A 151 1.16 -3.48 -2.36
N THR A 152 1.93 -2.48 -1.90
CA THR A 152 2.44 -1.40 -2.76
C THR A 152 3.96 -1.30 -2.72
N SER A 153 4.58 -1.23 -3.90
CA SER A 153 6.02 -0.93 -3.98
C SER A 153 6.31 0.55 -3.65
N VAL A 154 7.60 0.89 -3.47
CA VAL A 154 8.03 2.28 -3.29
C VAL A 154 7.60 3.16 -4.46
N THR A 155 7.74 2.65 -5.69
CA THR A 155 7.34 3.36 -6.91
C THR A 155 5.82 3.58 -6.95
N ASP A 156 5.03 2.55 -6.63
CA ASP A 156 3.55 2.64 -6.60
C ASP A 156 3.07 3.72 -5.64
N ARG A 157 3.68 3.79 -4.46
CA ARG A 157 3.40 4.83 -3.47
C ARG A 157 3.69 6.21 -4.01
N TRP A 158 4.82 6.39 -4.68
CA TRP A 158 5.16 7.68 -5.27
C TRP A 158 4.31 8.05 -6.49
N ASP A 159 3.91 7.08 -7.30
CA ASP A 159 2.97 7.31 -8.40
C ASP A 159 1.62 7.80 -7.86
N MET A 160 1.08 7.16 -6.80
CA MET A 160 -0.14 7.64 -6.15
C MET A 160 0.03 9.04 -5.56
N VAL A 161 1.16 9.35 -4.93
CA VAL A 161 1.46 10.70 -4.42
C VAL A 161 1.54 11.73 -5.56
N ASN A 162 2.21 11.38 -6.65
CA ASN A 162 2.32 12.22 -7.84
C ASN A 162 0.93 12.50 -8.45
N TYR A 163 0.07 11.47 -8.54
CA TYR A 163 -1.31 11.63 -8.99
C TYR A 163 -2.11 12.55 -8.07
N MET A 164 -2.10 12.30 -6.75
CA MET A 164 -2.83 13.11 -5.76
C MET A 164 -2.44 14.59 -5.77
N LEU A 165 -1.16 14.89 -6.03
CA LEU A 165 -0.66 16.27 -6.09
C LEU A 165 -0.68 16.87 -7.50
N SER A 166 -1.16 16.12 -8.50
CA SER A 166 -1.27 16.59 -9.87
C SER A 166 -2.53 17.44 -10.07
N ASN A 167 -2.55 18.20 -11.17
CA ASN A 167 -3.75 18.91 -11.60
C ASN A 167 -4.84 17.97 -12.16
N GLU A 168 -4.58 16.67 -12.31
CA GLU A 168 -5.56 15.70 -12.83
C GLU A 168 -6.45 15.11 -11.74
N PHE A 169 -6.01 15.19 -10.47
CA PHE A 169 -6.72 14.61 -9.34
C PHE A 169 -8.16 15.16 -9.23
N GLY A 170 -9.12 14.24 -9.11
CA GLY A 170 -10.54 14.55 -8.88
C GLY A 170 -11.31 15.14 -10.06
N LYS A 171 -10.69 15.33 -11.24
CA LYS A 171 -11.36 15.95 -12.40
C LYS A 171 -12.42 15.07 -13.06
N GLU A 172 -12.32 13.75 -12.95
CA GLU A 172 -13.22 12.81 -13.63
C GLU A 172 -14.43 12.40 -12.78
N ALA A 173 -14.42 12.68 -11.48
CA ALA A 173 -15.52 12.35 -10.58
C ALA A 173 -16.81 13.19 -10.81
N GLY A 174 -16.77 14.15 -11.75
CA GLY A 174 -17.87 15.03 -12.11
C GLY A 174 -18.51 14.76 -13.48
N GLN A 175 -18.18 13.64 -14.13
CA GLN A 175 -18.86 13.14 -15.35
C GLN A 175 -19.81 12.00 -14.99
#